data_AF-A0A966IXE4-F1
#
_entry.id   AF-A0A966IXE4-F1
#
_cell.length_a   1.000
_cell.length_b   1.000
_cell.length_c   1.000
_cell.angle_alpha   90.00
_cell.angle_beta   90.00
_cell.angle_gamma   90.00
#
_symmetry.space_group_name_H-M   'P 1'
#
loop_
_entity.id
_entity.type
_entity.pdbx_description
1 polymer ?
#
loop_
_entity_poly.entity_id
_entity_poly.type
_entity_poly.pdbx_seq_one_letter_code
_entity_poly.pdbx_strand_id
1 'polypeptide(L)'
;MSVKKILGIFLIASALLLAGCSKMSAAATVGGDEIKLEQLQSEVDSILAARKGVDTTQMDLETGEALTRSHLSFIIANRIIEEIAKDLKIEVSKADLEAYRLEIYANIGGEANLPSILV
;
A
#
# COMPACT_ATOMS: atom_id res chain seq x y z
N MET A 1 43.67 -26.56 7.08
CA MET A 1 42.97 -25.39 6.51
C MET A 1 43.08 -24.25 7.52
N SER A 2 43.86 -23.20 7.23
CA SER A 2 44.19 -22.17 8.23
C SER A 2 42.95 -21.40 8.69
N VAL A 3 42.86 -21.08 9.99
CA VAL A 3 41.75 -20.36 10.63
C VAL A 3 41.31 -19.10 9.85
N LYS A 4 42.26 -18.40 9.23
CA LYS A 4 42.03 -17.23 8.36
C LYS A 4 41.15 -17.52 7.13
N LYS A 5 41.26 -18.72 6.54
CA LYS A 5 40.44 -19.16 5.40
C LYS A 5 39.01 -19.53 5.84
N ILE A 6 38.86 -20.06 7.05
CA ILE A 6 37.55 -20.44 7.62
C ILE A 6 36.76 -19.17 8.00
N LEU A 7 37.41 -18.17 8.59
CA LEU A 7 36.77 -16.90 8.97
C LEU A 7 36.30 -16.08 7.75
N GLY A 8 37.07 -16.08 6.66
CA GLY A 8 36.67 -15.42 5.41
C GLY A 8 35.45 -16.06 4.76
N ILE A 9 35.36 -17.40 4.75
CA ILE A 9 34.20 -18.13 4.20
C ILE A 9 32.95 -17.88 5.05
N PHE A 10 33.08 -17.82 6.38
CA PHE A 10 31.96 -17.56 7.28
C PHE A 10 31.37 -16.15 7.11
N LEU A 11 32.22 -15.13 6.93
CA LEU A 11 31.77 -13.75 6.68
C LEU A 11 31.03 -13.60 5.35
N ILE A 12 31.52 -14.25 4.29
CA ILE A 12 30.88 -14.22 2.97
C ILE A 12 29.54 -14.96 3.00
N ALA A 13 29.49 -16.14 3.64
CA ALA A 13 28.24 -16.89 3.80
C ALA A 13 27.20 -16.11 4.61
N SER A 14 27.62 -15.41 5.66
CA SER A 14 26.74 -14.56 6.47
C SER A 14 26.17 -13.40 5.67
N ALA A 15 26.99 -12.75 4.83
CA ALA A 15 26.52 -11.67 3.96
C ALA A 15 25.48 -12.14 2.93
N LEU A 16 25.65 -13.35 2.34
CA LEU A 16 24.66 -13.92 1.43
C LEU A 16 23.37 -14.34 2.15
N LEU A 17 23.47 -14.87 3.37
CA LEU A 17 22.28 -15.22 4.18
C LEU A 17 21.50 -13.97 4.62
N LEU A 18 22.20 -12.87 4.97
CA LEU A 18 21.57 -11.57 5.25
C LEU A 18 20.90 -10.97 4.01
N ALA A 19 21.51 -11.12 2.84
CA ALA A 19 20.90 -10.71 1.57
C ALA A 19 19.68 -11.56 1.18
N GLY A 20 19.58 -12.80 1.68
CA GLY A 20 18.40 -13.65 1.50
C GLY A 20 17.19 -13.18 2.31
N CYS A 21 17.40 -12.67 3.54
CA CYS A 21 16.34 -12.08 4.36
C CYS A 21 15.88 -10.70 3.88
N SER A 22 16.72 -9.96 3.14
CA SER A 22 16.36 -8.64 2.60
C SER A 22 15.57 -8.69 1.28
N LYS A 23 15.27 -9.90 0.79
CA LYS A 23 14.47 -10.17 -0.41
C LYS A 23 13.10 -10.76 -0.06
N MET A 24 12.50 -10.29 1.03
CA MET A 24 11.07 -10.49 1.26
C MET A 24 10.32 -9.63 0.24
N SER A 25 10.04 -10.19 -0.94
CA SER A 25 9.35 -9.48 -2.02
C SER A 25 7.84 -9.34 -1.77
N ALA A 26 7.29 -10.16 -0.86
CA ALA A 26 5.89 -10.15 -0.45
C ALA A 26 5.69 -9.32 0.83
N ALA A 27 4.70 -8.43 0.84
CA ALA A 27 4.16 -7.86 2.07
C ALA A 27 3.13 -8.79 2.72
N ALA A 28 2.30 -9.46 1.91
CA ALA A 28 1.31 -10.44 2.37
C ALA A 28 0.84 -11.33 1.20
N THR A 29 0.15 -12.42 1.52
CA THR A 29 -0.53 -13.28 0.53
C THR A 29 -1.97 -13.50 0.96
N VAL A 30 -2.92 -13.28 0.06
CA VAL A 30 -4.37 -13.42 0.31
C VAL A 30 -4.98 -14.26 -0.79
N GLY A 31 -5.60 -15.39 -0.45
CA GLY A 31 -6.31 -16.24 -1.44
C GLY A 31 -5.42 -16.86 -2.53
N GLY A 32 -4.09 -16.73 -2.44
CA GLY A 32 -3.14 -17.16 -3.48
C GLY A 32 -2.50 -15.99 -4.24
N ASP A 33 -3.00 -14.77 -4.06
CA ASP A 33 -2.43 -13.56 -4.63
C ASP A 33 -1.42 -12.91 -3.69
N GLU A 34 -0.28 -12.54 -4.25
CA GLU A 34 0.80 -11.88 -3.52
C GLU A 34 0.65 -10.36 -3.60
N ILE A 35 0.60 -9.72 -2.42
CA ILE A 35 0.75 -8.28 -2.26
C ILE A 35 2.24 -8.00 -2.20
N LYS A 36 2.78 -7.33 -3.22
CA LYS A 36 4.21 -7.02 -3.30
C LYS A 36 4.60 -5.93 -2.30
N LEU A 37 5.75 -6.10 -1.66
CA LEU A 37 6.29 -5.10 -0.73
C LEU A 37 6.59 -3.76 -1.43
N GLU A 38 7.10 -3.80 -2.66
CA GLU A 38 7.38 -2.61 -3.46
C GLU A 38 6.09 -1.82 -3.78
N GLN A 39 4.98 -2.52 -4.06
CA GLN A 39 3.69 -1.89 -4.28
C GLN A 39 3.20 -1.19 -3.01
N LEU A 40 3.22 -1.90 -1.88
CA LEU A 40 2.82 -1.34 -0.58
C LEU A 40 3.61 -0.06 -0.26
N GLN A 41 4.94 -0.10 -0.45
CA GLN A 41 5.81 1.05 -0.22
C GLN A 41 5.50 2.21 -1.17
N SER A 42 5.29 1.93 -2.46
CA SER A 42 4.94 2.97 -3.44
C SER A 42 3.62 3.66 -3.10
N GLU A 43 2.63 2.93 -2.59
CA GLU A 43 1.34 3.51 -2.20
C GLU A 43 1.47 4.35 -0.91
N VAL A 44 2.24 3.88 0.08
CA VAL A 44 2.55 4.67 1.30
C VAL A 44 3.30 5.95 0.94
N ASP A 45 4.29 5.87 0.05
CA ASP A 45 5.03 7.04 -0.45
C ASP A 45 4.12 8.03 -1.17
N SER A 46 3.13 7.52 -1.93
CA SER A 46 2.12 8.36 -2.58
C SER A 46 1.26 9.11 -1.57
N ILE A 47 0.81 8.45 -0.49
CA ILE A 47 0.07 9.09 0.61
C ILE A 47 0.92 10.18 1.25
N LEU A 48 2.18 9.89 1.58
CA LEU A 48 3.08 10.86 2.19
C LEU A 48 3.42 12.02 1.24
N ALA A 49 3.47 11.79 -0.06
CA ALA A 49 3.66 12.83 -1.07
C ALA A 49 2.43 13.74 -1.18
N ALA A 50 1.23 13.18 -1.19
CA ALA A 50 -0.02 13.95 -1.24
C ALA A 50 -0.16 14.88 -0.02
N ARG A 51 0.14 14.36 1.18
CA ARG A 51 0.09 15.14 2.44
C ARG A 51 1.04 16.33 2.49
N LYS A 52 2.09 16.38 1.65
CA LYS A 52 2.99 17.55 1.58
C LYS A 52 2.31 18.78 0.95
N GLY A 53 1.25 18.57 0.16
CA GLY A 53 0.52 19.62 -0.53
C GLY A 53 -0.62 20.24 0.28
N VAL A 54 -0.89 19.74 1.50
CA VAL A 54 -2.05 20.08 2.30
C VAL A 54 -1.62 20.41 3.73
N ASP A 55 -2.29 21.36 4.39
CA ASP A 55 -2.07 21.63 5.81
C ASP A 55 -2.67 20.50 6.66
N THR A 56 -1.79 19.65 7.20
CA THR A 56 -2.15 18.50 8.05
C THR A 56 -1.93 18.77 9.54
N THR A 57 -1.59 20.01 9.94
CA THR A 57 -1.19 20.35 11.33
C THR A 57 -2.25 19.99 12.38
N GLN A 58 -3.53 20.07 12.01
CA GLN A 58 -4.66 19.81 12.90
C GLN A 58 -5.21 18.38 12.80
N MET A 59 -4.52 17.49 12.09
CA MET A 59 -5.02 16.15 11.76
C MET A 59 -4.24 15.07 12.51
N ASP A 60 -4.96 14.09 13.03
CA ASP A 60 -4.36 12.91 13.68
C ASP A 60 -4.12 11.83 12.63
N LEU A 61 -3.05 12.02 11.83
CA LEU A 61 -2.71 11.12 10.73
C LEU A 61 -1.61 10.14 11.14
N GLU A 62 -1.84 8.86 10.90
CA GLU A 62 -0.83 7.82 11.11
C GLU A 62 0.39 8.04 10.23
N THR A 63 1.58 7.67 10.74
CA THR A 63 2.86 7.74 10.04
C THR A 63 3.71 6.50 10.30
N GLY A 64 4.82 6.36 9.56
CA GLY A 64 5.81 5.29 9.78
C GLY A 64 5.22 3.89 9.68
N GLU A 65 5.51 3.05 10.68
CA GLU A 65 5.05 1.66 10.73
C GLU A 65 3.54 1.55 10.83
N ALA A 66 2.90 2.42 11.63
CA ALA A 66 1.44 2.41 11.83
C ALA A 66 0.73 2.63 10.49
N LEU A 67 1.12 3.67 9.74
CA LEU A 67 0.58 3.94 8.41
C LEU A 67 0.80 2.75 7.46
N THR A 68 2.00 2.19 7.44
CA THR A 68 2.34 1.06 6.56
C THR A 68 1.46 -0.16 6.85
N ARG A 69 1.23 -0.45 8.14
CA ARG A 69 0.41 -1.57 8.59
C ARG A 69 -1.08 -1.35 8.29
N SER A 70 -1.59 -0.16 8.56
CA SER A 70 -2.97 0.20 8.26
C SER A 70 -3.23 0.16 6.76
N HIS A 71 -2.29 0.65 5.96
CA HIS A 71 -2.40 0.61 4.51
C HIS A 71 -2.35 -0.82 3.95
N LEU A 72 -1.47 -1.68 4.49
CA LEU A 72 -1.48 -3.10 4.14
C LEU A 72 -2.82 -3.77 4.50
N SER A 73 -3.40 -3.42 5.65
CA SER A 73 -4.71 -3.91 6.07
C SER A 73 -5.83 -3.47 5.13
N PHE A 74 -5.77 -2.23 4.64
CA PHE A 74 -6.70 -1.69 3.63
C PHE A 74 -6.60 -2.46 2.31
N ILE A 75 -5.38 -2.71 1.81
CA ILE A 75 -5.17 -3.52 0.58
C ILE A 75 -5.75 -4.92 0.75
N ILE A 76 -5.49 -5.57 1.90
CA ILE A 76 -6.02 -6.91 2.20
C ILE A 76 -7.56 -6.89 2.20
N ALA A 77 -8.18 -5.91 2.87
CA ALA A 77 -9.63 -5.79 2.93
C ALA A 77 -10.23 -5.62 1.53
N ASN A 78 -9.64 -4.74 0.71
CA ASN A 78 -10.09 -4.55 -0.67
C ASN A 78 -9.94 -5.82 -1.50
N ARG A 79 -8.85 -6.58 -1.35
CA ARG A 79 -8.69 -7.85 -2.07
C ARG A 79 -9.79 -8.84 -1.70
N ILE A 80 -10.14 -8.93 -0.42
CA ILE A 80 -11.24 -9.79 0.03
C ILE A 80 -12.57 -9.34 -0.58
N ILE A 81 -12.85 -8.03 -0.58
CA ILE A 81 -14.07 -7.48 -1.18
C ILE A 81 -14.12 -7.75 -2.69
N GLU A 82 -12.99 -7.61 -3.40
CA GLU A 82 -12.89 -7.91 -4.83
C GLU A 82 -13.18 -9.37 -5.15
N GLU A 83 -12.63 -10.31 -4.37
CA GLU A 83 -12.89 -11.74 -4.57
C GLU A 83 -14.37 -12.08 -4.29
N ILE A 84 -14.95 -11.52 -3.22
CA ILE A 84 -16.38 -11.69 -2.93
C ILE A 84 -17.24 -11.11 -4.06
N ALA A 85 -16.88 -9.94 -4.59
CA ALA A 85 -17.59 -9.32 -5.70
C ALA A 85 -17.57 -10.20 -6.95
N LYS A 86 -16.42 -10.84 -7.27
CA LYS A 86 -16.30 -11.80 -8.38
C LYS A 86 -17.19 -13.02 -8.15
N ASP A 87 -17.16 -13.60 -6.95
CA ASP A 87 -17.99 -14.77 -6.60
C ASP A 87 -19.49 -14.46 -6.74
N LEU A 88 -19.90 -13.26 -6.33
CA LEU A 88 -21.27 -12.76 -6.43
C LEU A 88 -21.61 -12.17 -7.81
N LYS A 89 -20.66 -12.13 -8.74
CA LYS A 89 -20.80 -11.54 -10.09
C LYS A 89 -21.28 -10.08 -10.05
N ILE A 90 -20.77 -9.32 -9.08
CA ILE A 90 -20.99 -7.89 -8.98
C ILE A 90 -19.98 -7.19 -9.89
N GLU A 91 -20.48 -6.42 -10.85
CA GLU A 91 -19.66 -5.62 -11.75
C GLU A 91 -19.96 -4.13 -11.54
N VAL A 92 -18.92 -3.30 -11.55
CA VAL A 92 -19.04 -1.85 -11.52
C VAL A 92 -18.81 -1.32 -12.93
N SER A 93 -19.82 -0.69 -13.51
CA SER A 93 -19.72 -0.12 -14.86
C SER A 93 -19.11 1.28 -14.83
N LYS A 94 -18.68 1.76 -16.01
CA LYS A 94 -18.25 3.16 -16.16
C LYS A 94 -19.36 4.16 -15.85
N ALA A 95 -20.62 3.79 -16.12
CA ALA A 95 -21.76 4.64 -15.82
C ALA A 95 -21.97 4.78 -14.31
N ASP A 96 -21.77 3.70 -13.55
CA ASP A 96 -21.87 3.73 -12.08
C ASP A 96 -20.79 4.63 -11.47
N LEU A 97 -19.55 4.53 -11.97
CA LEU A 97 -18.45 5.40 -11.53
C LEU A 97 -18.73 6.88 -11.82
N GLU A 98 -19.25 7.18 -13.00
CA GLU A 98 -19.58 8.55 -13.39
C GLU A 98 -20.75 9.10 -12.56
N ALA A 99 -21.78 8.29 -12.33
CA ALA A 99 -22.89 8.66 -11.45
C ALA A 99 -22.40 8.98 -10.03
N TYR A 100 -21.53 8.14 -9.47
CA TYR A 100 -20.94 8.35 -8.15
C TYR A 100 -20.05 9.61 -8.11
N ARG A 101 -19.26 9.87 -9.17
CA ARG A 101 -18.46 11.10 -9.28
C ARG A 101 -19.35 12.35 -9.26
N LEU A 102 -20.44 12.33 -10.02
CA LEU A 102 -21.40 13.45 -10.05
C LEU A 102 -22.08 13.65 -8.70
N GLU A 103 -22.39 12.56 -7.98
CA GLU A 103 -22.93 12.63 -6.62
C GLU A 103 -21.94 13.30 -5.65
N ILE A 104 -20.66 12.93 -5.69
CA ILE A 104 -19.61 13.58 -4.88
C ILE A 104 -19.60 15.09 -5.18
N TYR A 105 -19.62 15.48 -6.46
CA TYR A 105 -19.61 16.89 -6.83
C TYR A 105 -20.85 17.62 -6.35
N ALA A 106 -22.02 17.01 -6.45
CA ALA A 106 -23.25 17.60 -5.92
C ALA A 106 -23.14 17.85 -4.40
N ASN A 107 -22.56 16.90 -3.66
CA ASN A 107 -22.40 16.97 -2.21
C ASN A 107 -21.39 18.02 -1.73
N ILE A 108 -20.35 18.29 -2.53
CA ILE A 108 -19.30 19.25 -2.18
C ILE A 108 -19.52 20.64 -2.82
N GLY A 109 -20.63 20.84 -3.53
CA GLY A 109 -20.97 22.10 -4.18
C GLY A 109 -20.23 22.37 -5.50
N GLY A 110 -19.81 21.30 -6.19
CA GLY A 110 -19.19 21.33 -7.52
C GLY A 110 -17.73 20.89 -7.52
N GLU A 111 -17.22 20.51 -8.71
CA GLU A 111 -15.86 20.02 -8.92
C GLU A 111 -14.77 20.99 -8.45
N ALA A 112 -15.02 22.30 -8.56
CA ALA A 112 -14.09 23.33 -8.11
C ALA A 112 -13.80 23.30 -6.59
N ASN A 113 -14.69 22.69 -5.79
CA ASN A 113 -14.52 22.50 -4.36
C ASN A 113 -13.83 21.17 -4.01
N LEU A 114 -13.52 20.32 -4.99
CA LEU A 114 -12.79 19.07 -4.73
C LEU A 114 -11.46 19.31 -4.00
N PRO A 115 -10.61 20.30 -4.38
CA PRO A 115 -9.35 20.52 -3.68
C PRO A 115 -9.49 20.91 -2.20
N SER A 116 -10.61 21.49 -1.78
CA SER A 116 -10.79 21.93 -0.38
C SER A 116 -11.22 20.81 0.57
N ILE A 117 -11.59 19.63 0.03
CA ILE A 117 -12.01 18.46 0.81
C ILE A 117 -11.03 17.29 0.73
N LEU A 118 -9.97 17.43 -0.08
CA LEU A 118 -8.88 16.45 -0.16
C LEU A 118 -7.85 16.71 0.95
N VAL A 119 -7.29 15.61 1.47
CA VAL A 119 -6.39 15.58 2.62
C VAL A 119 -5.05 14.96 2.25
#